data_AF-A0A818KYJ0-F1
#
_entry.id   AF-A0A818KYJ0-F1
#
_cell.length_a   1.000
_cell.length_b   1.000
_cell.length_c   1.000
_cell.angle_alpha   90.00
_cell.angle_beta   90.00
_cell.angle_gamma   90.00
#
_symmetry.space_group_name_H-M   'P 1'
#
loop_
_entity.id
_entity.type
_entity.pdbx_description
1 polymer ?
#
loop_
_entity_poly.entity_id
_entity_poly.type
_entity_poly.pdbx_seq_one_letter_code
_entity_poly.pdbx_strand_id
1 'polypeptide(L)'
;MKEKRFGRSNLCKQLVQVKRIFDLLDRQPKIPSTSNENCSIELNNFDGSIYFDNVSRTYLIRPEQQIFTNISFSIAPGQKVALVKPSGSDKSTIASLIE
;
A
#
# COMPACT_ATOMS: atom_id res chain seq x y z
N MET A 1 -2.95 52.64 23.83
CA MET A 1 -3.42 51.38 24.46
C MET A 1 -3.56 50.33 23.35
N LYS A 2 -2.64 49.37 23.24
CA LYS A 2 -2.64 48.34 22.18
C LYS A 2 -3.55 47.19 22.59
N GLU A 3 -4.58 46.98 21.79
CA GLU A 3 -5.70 46.09 22.06
C GLU A 3 -5.32 44.61 21.82
N LYS A 4 -5.74 43.76 22.75
CA LYS A 4 -5.51 42.33 22.82
C LYS A 4 -6.09 41.60 21.59
N ARG A 5 -5.27 41.31 20.58
CA ARG A 5 -5.55 40.31 19.53
C ARG A 5 -4.74 39.01 19.74
N PHE A 6 -4.55 38.61 20.99
CA PHE A 6 -3.77 37.44 21.38
C PHE A 6 -4.72 36.35 21.88
N GLY A 7 -4.95 35.29 21.08
CA GLY A 7 -5.71 34.11 21.54
C GLY A 7 -6.45 33.35 20.44
N ARG A 8 -7.16 34.04 19.55
CA ARG A 8 -8.03 33.39 18.54
C ARG A 8 -7.23 32.66 17.45
N SER A 9 -6.07 33.20 17.04
CA SER A 9 -5.24 32.61 15.98
C SER A 9 -4.59 31.29 16.39
N ASN A 10 -4.17 31.16 17.65
CA ASN A 10 -3.57 29.93 18.17
C ASN A 10 -4.63 28.85 18.41
N LEU A 11 -5.82 29.23 18.89
CA LEU A 11 -6.93 28.30 19.06
C LEU A 11 -7.39 27.71 17.73
N CYS A 12 -7.57 28.53 16.69
CA CYS A 12 -7.93 28.02 15.36
C CYS A 12 -6.86 27.08 14.79
N LYS A 13 -5.57 27.38 14.97
CA LYS A 13 -4.48 26.47 14.57
C LYS A 13 -4.53 25.14 15.33
N GLN A 14 -4.78 25.17 16.64
CA GLN A 14 -4.93 23.96 17.45
C GLN A 14 -6.10 23.10 16.98
N LEU A 15 -7.26 23.71 16.71
CA LEU A 15 -8.44 23.01 16.22
C LEU A 15 -8.22 22.35 14.84
N VAL A 16 -7.50 23.02 13.92
CA VAL A 16 -7.14 22.44 12.62
C VAL A 16 -6.23 21.21 12.77
N GLN A 17 -5.29 21.24 13.72
CA GLN A 17 -4.39 20.11 13.96
C GLN A 17 -5.11 18.93 14.60
N VAL A 18 -5.98 19.19 15.58
CA VAL A 18 -6.82 18.16 16.21
C VAL A 18 -7.71 17.50 15.17
N LYS A 19 -8.32 18.29 14.27
CA LYS A 19 -9.13 17.74 13.18
C LYS A 19 -8.35 16.79 12.28
N ARG A 20 -7.11 17.11 11.90
CA ARG A 20 -6.26 16.22 11.08
C ARG A 20 -5.98 14.87 11.75
N ILE A 21 -5.84 14.85 13.08
CA ILE A 21 -5.62 13.61 13.83
C ILE A 21 -6.89 12.76 13.76
N PHE A 22 -8.05 13.35 14.04
CA PHE A 22 -9.32 12.63 13.94
C PHE A 22 -9.61 12.17 12.51
N ASP A 23 -9.34 12.99 11.50
CA ASP A 23 -9.47 12.62 10.09
C ASP A 23 -8.59 11.38 9.74
N LEU A 24 -7.42 11.23 10.38
CA LEU A 24 -6.56 10.06 10.20
C LEU A 24 -7.05 8.83 10.97
N LEU A 25 -7.60 9.01 12.17
CA LEU A 25 -8.15 7.93 13.00
C LEU A 25 -9.44 7.37 12.41
N ASP A 26 -10.29 8.23 11.86
CA ASP A 26 -11.57 7.86 11.25
C ASP A 26 -11.40 7.33 9.80
N ARG A 27 -10.18 7.38 9.26
CA ARG A 27 -9.89 6.90 7.91
C ARG A 27 -10.09 5.40 7.82
N GLN A 28 -11.08 4.99 7.03
CA GLN A 28 -11.25 3.60 6.62
C GLN A 28 -10.13 3.20 5.64
N PRO A 29 -9.34 2.15 5.94
CA PRO A 29 -8.30 1.70 5.03
C PRO A 29 -8.92 1.09 3.77
N LYS A 30 -8.38 1.43 2.61
CA LYS A 30 -8.84 0.88 1.32
C LYS A 30 -8.52 -0.61 1.18
N ILE A 31 -7.48 -1.08 1.87
CA ILE A 31 -7.08 -2.48 1.92
C ILE A 31 -7.45 -2.98 3.31
N PRO A 32 -8.27 -4.04 3.43
CA PRO A 32 -8.67 -4.57 4.74
C PRO A 32 -7.44 -5.09 5.49
N SER A 33 -7.38 -4.81 6.78
CA SER A 33 -6.35 -5.36 7.66
C SER A 33 -6.55 -6.88 7.82
N THR A 34 -5.46 -7.62 7.88
CA THR A 34 -5.46 -9.09 7.95
C THR A 34 -5.88 -9.64 9.32
N SER A 35 -6.30 -8.79 10.27
CA SER A 35 -6.65 -9.17 11.65
C SER A 35 -8.04 -9.79 11.79
N ASN A 36 -8.70 -10.13 10.69
CA ASN A 36 -10.00 -10.77 10.73
C ASN A 36 -9.76 -12.26 11.03
N GLU A 37 -9.70 -12.60 12.31
CA GLU A 37 -9.62 -13.97 12.84
C GLU A 37 -10.71 -14.93 12.31
N ASN A 38 -11.72 -14.41 11.60
CA ASN A 38 -12.78 -15.13 10.92
C ASN A 38 -12.55 -15.35 9.41
N CYS A 39 -11.41 -14.95 8.85
CA CYS A 39 -11.08 -15.13 7.43
C CYS A 39 -9.84 -16.03 7.23
N SER A 40 -9.62 -16.94 8.18
CA SER A 40 -8.61 -17.99 8.08
C SER A 40 -9.14 -19.09 7.15
N ILE A 41 -8.75 -19.04 5.87
CA ILE A 41 -9.03 -20.14 4.95
C ILE A 41 -8.00 -21.22 5.25
N GLU A 42 -8.43 -22.34 5.83
CA GLU A 42 -7.59 -23.53 5.96
C GLU A 42 -7.28 -24.07 4.56
N LEU A 43 -6.05 -23.86 4.12
CA LEU A 43 -5.56 -24.37 2.83
C LEU A 43 -5.22 -25.85 2.99
N ASN A 44 -6.26 -26.69 3.00
CA ASN A 44 -6.13 -28.15 3.21
C ASN A 44 -5.28 -28.85 2.13
N ASN A 45 -5.11 -28.24 0.95
CA ASN A 45 -4.31 -28.74 -0.16
C ASN A 45 -3.50 -27.59 -0.80
N PHE A 46 -2.62 -26.94 -0.03
CA PHE A 46 -1.69 -25.95 -0.58
C PHE A 46 -0.58 -26.66 -1.35
N ASP A 47 -0.60 -26.57 -2.67
CA ASP A 47 0.44 -27.14 -3.54
C ASP A 47 1.69 -26.23 -3.61
N GLY A 48 1.55 -24.94 -3.27
CA GLY A 48 2.63 -23.95 -3.32
C GLY A 48 2.89 -23.38 -4.72
N SER A 49 1.97 -23.59 -5.66
CA SER A 49 2.05 -22.96 -6.98
C SER A 49 1.61 -21.49 -6.92
N ILE A 50 2.34 -20.61 -7.60
CA ILE A 50 2.03 -19.17 -7.64
C ILE A 50 1.77 -18.77 -9.08
N TYR A 51 0.65 -18.11 -9.34
CA TYR A 51 0.27 -17.63 -10.66
C TYR A 51 0.12 -16.11 -10.66
N PHE A 52 0.84 -15.46 -11.55
CA PHE A 52 0.60 -14.08 -11.95
C PHE A 52 -0.22 -14.10 -13.23
N ASP A 53 -1.37 -13.44 -13.21
CA ASP A 53 -2.25 -13.30 -14.37
C ASP A 53 -2.53 -11.82 -14.64
N ASN A 54 -2.00 -11.34 -15.77
CA ASN A 54 -2.18 -10.01 -16.32
C ASN A 54 -1.91 -8.88 -15.32
N VAL A 55 -0.92 -9.07 -14.46
CA VAL A 55 -0.64 -8.16 -13.35
C VAL A 55 0.02 -6.90 -13.89
N SER A 56 -0.50 -5.74 -13.47
CA SER A 56 0.01 -4.42 -13.83
C SER A 56 0.18 -3.57 -12.58
N ARG A 57 1.25 -2.78 -12.50
CA ARG A 57 1.51 -1.94 -11.33
C ARG A 57 1.96 -0.54 -11.71
N THR A 58 1.40 0.41 -10.97
CA THR A 58 1.66 1.84 -11.08
C THR A 58 1.70 2.43 -9.67
N TYR A 59 2.60 3.39 -9.42
CA TYR A 59 2.59 4.11 -8.16
C TYR A 59 1.43 5.10 -8.11
N LEU A 60 0.68 5.13 -7.00
CA LEU A 60 -0.43 6.08 -6.81
C LEU A 60 0.02 7.55 -6.90
N ILE A 61 1.26 7.83 -6.49
CA ILE A 61 1.87 9.18 -6.53
C ILE A 61 2.28 9.57 -7.97
N ARG A 62 2.50 8.58 -8.85
CA ARG A 62 2.93 8.78 -10.24
C ARG A 62 2.11 7.88 -11.17
N PRO A 63 0.81 8.19 -11.39
CA PRO A 63 -0.10 7.35 -12.17
C PRO A 63 0.31 7.21 -13.64
N GLU A 64 1.01 8.21 -14.19
CA GLU A 64 1.50 8.21 -15.58
C GLU A 64 2.70 7.26 -15.79
N GLN A 65 3.38 6.87 -14.70
CA GLN A 65 4.58 6.03 -14.78
C GLN A 65 4.23 4.60 -14.39
N GLN A 66 4.02 3.76 -15.40
CA GLN A 66 3.78 2.34 -15.21
C GLN A 66 5.10 1.60 -14.92
N ILE A 67 5.13 0.81 -13.85
CA ILE A 67 6.32 0.04 -13.43
C ILE A 67 6.45 -1.22 -14.30
N PHE A 68 5.32 -1.88 -14.54
CA PHE A 68 5.19 -2.97 -15.49
C PHE A 68 3.72 -3.15 -15.90
N THR A 69 3.53 -3.74 -17.07
CA THR A 69 2.23 -3.91 -17.73
C THR A 69 2.07 -5.36 -18.12
N ASN A 70 0.92 -5.95 -17.76
CA ASN A 70 0.46 -7.24 -18.25
C ASN A 70 1.47 -8.38 -18.09
N ILE A 71 2.03 -8.53 -16.88
CA ILE A 71 2.94 -9.63 -16.57
C ILE A 71 2.12 -10.87 -16.18
N SER A 72 2.37 -11.98 -16.88
CA SER A 72 1.76 -13.29 -16.60
C SER A 72 2.82 -14.38 -16.58
N PHE A 73 2.95 -15.08 -15.46
CA PHE A 73 3.87 -16.22 -15.30
C PHE A 73 3.46 -17.10 -14.13
N SER A 74 3.89 -18.36 -14.16
CA SER A 74 3.67 -19.33 -13.10
C SER A 74 4.99 -19.73 -12.44
N ILE A 75 4.97 -19.91 -11.13
CA ILE A 75 6.06 -20.46 -10.34
C ILE A 75 5.60 -21.81 -9.78
N ALA A 76 6.29 -22.88 -10.17
CA ALA A 76 6.03 -24.20 -9.63
C ALA A 76 6.57 -24.35 -8.19
N PRO A 77 6.02 -25.29 -7.41
CA PRO A 77 6.51 -25.54 -6.06
C PRO A 77 8.01 -25.88 -6.04
N GLY A 78 8.78 -25.21 -5.19
CA GLY A 78 10.24 -25.37 -5.11
C GLY A 78 11.05 -24.71 -6.24
N GLN A 79 10.39 -24.08 -7.22
CA GLN A 79 11.07 -23.38 -8.30
C GLN A 79 11.63 -22.03 -7.81
N LYS A 80 12.88 -21.74 -8.17
CA LYS A 80 13.51 -20.43 -7.93
C LYS A 80 13.39 -19.58 -9.19
N VAL A 81 12.76 -18.42 -9.07
CA VAL A 81 12.62 -17.46 -10.18
C VAL A 81 13.36 -16.17 -9.81
N ALA A 82 14.18 -15.68 -10.75
CA ALA A 82 14.89 -14.43 -10.60
C ALA A 82 14.26 -13.37 -11.51
N LEU A 83 13.73 -12.31 -10.91
CA LEU A 83 13.27 -11.14 -11.66
C LEU A 83 14.47 -10.25 -11.99
N VAL A 84 14.69 -9.96 -13.27
CA VAL A 84 15.80 -9.12 -13.73
C VAL A 84 15.25 -7.87 -14.38
N LYS A 85 15.74 -6.70 -13.96
CA LYS A 85 15.35 -5.40 -14.50
C LYS A 85 16.55 -4.45 -14.42
N PRO A 86 16.68 -3.46 -15.33
CA PRO A 86 17.72 -2.44 -15.23
C PRO A 86 17.75 -1.73 -13.87
N SER A 87 18.93 -1.25 -13.47
CA SER A 87 19.08 -0.48 -12.22
C SER A 87 18.17 0.76 -12.22
N GLY A 88 17.61 1.10 -11.07
CA GLY A 88 16.68 2.23 -10.92
C GLY A 88 15.25 1.97 -11.42
N SER A 89 14.93 0.73 -11.83
CA SER A 89 13.62 0.38 -12.38
C SER A 89 12.65 -0.24 -11.36
N ASP A 90 12.91 -0.06 -10.06
CA ASP A 90 12.06 -0.51 -8.97
C ASP A 90 11.89 -2.04 -8.86
N LYS A 91 12.99 -2.80 -9.03
CA LYS A 91 12.99 -4.27 -8.94
C LYS A 91 12.42 -4.78 -7.60
N SER A 92 12.78 -4.15 -6.48
CA SER A 92 12.28 -4.52 -5.15
C SER A 92 10.76 -4.40 -5.04
N THR A 93 10.15 -3.54 -5.84
CA THR A 93 8.69 -3.34 -5.86
C THR A 93 7.95 -4.55 -6.42
N ILE A 94 8.58 -5.41 -7.21
CA ILE A 94 7.93 -6.64 -7.68
C ILE A 94 7.93 -7.70 -6.57
N ALA A 95 8.97 -7.76 -5.74
CA ALA A 95 9.03 -8.68 -4.59
C ALA A 95 7.90 -8.38 -3.58
N SER A 96 7.61 -7.10 -3.32
CA SER A 96 6.49 -6.64 -2.47
C SER A 96 5.08 -6.89 -3.04
N LEU A 97 4.92 -7.76 -4.05
CA LEU A 97 3.62 -8.30 -4.45
C LEU A 97 3.34 -9.65 -3.80
N ILE A 98 4.40 -10.40 -3.48
CA ILE A 98 4.31 -11.72 -2.84
C ILE A 98 4.64 -11.59 -1.35
N GLU A 99 5.62 -10.75 -1.01
CA GLU A 99 5.97 -10.37 0.35
C GLU A 99 4.95 -9.39 0.94
#